data_AF-A0A532C2E8-F1
#
_entry.id   AF-A0A532C2E8-F1
#
_cell.length_a   1.000
_cell.length_b   1.000
_cell.length_c   1.000
_cell.angle_alpha   90.00
_cell.angle_beta   90.00
_cell.angle_gamma   90.00
#
_symmetry.space_group_name_H-M   'P 1'
#
loop_
_entity.id
_entity.type
_entity.pdbx_description
1 polymer ?
#
loop_
_entity_poly.entity_id
_entity_poly.type
_entity_poly.pdbx_seq_one_letter_code
_entity_poly.pdbx_strand_id
1 'polypeptide(L)'
;FVTGVTKGEMQDLAQEPLIHVYVPTSPNPTSGYFLLVPEHEVTSVDMSVEEAMKLIVSGGLCSPSTSLASAVTTATKWGSVKQPETGVPIG
;
A
#
# COMPACT_ATOMS: atom_id res chain seq x y z
N PHE A 1 1.88 -1.48 -1.81
CA PHE A 1 2.02 0.00 -1.78
C PHE A 1 0.65 0.65 -1.82
N VAL A 2 0.32 1.52 -0.87
CA VAL A 2 -0.90 2.32 -0.96
C VAL A 2 -0.65 3.47 -1.93
N THR A 3 -1.48 3.60 -2.95
CA THR A 3 -1.33 4.63 -4.00
C THR A 3 -2.43 5.68 -3.96
N GLY A 4 -3.49 5.47 -3.19
CA GLY A 4 -4.59 6.42 -3.07
C GLY A 4 -5.81 5.83 -2.36
N VAL A 5 -6.92 6.57 -2.41
CA VAL A 5 -8.23 6.16 -1.90
C VAL A 5 -9.24 6.21 -3.03
N THR A 6 -10.23 5.33 -2.98
CA THR A 6 -11.31 5.28 -3.97
C THR A 6 -12.28 6.45 -3.74
N LYS A 7 -12.80 7.03 -4.83
CA LYS A 7 -13.74 8.15 -4.82
C LYS A 7 -14.78 8.01 -5.93
N GLY A 8 -15.88 8.76 -5.79
CA GLY A 8 -16.94 8.82 -6.79
C GLY A 8 -17.73 7.51 -6.88
N GLU A 9 -18.22 7.20 -8.07
CA GLU A 9 -19.13 6.08 -8.30
C GLU A 9 -18.59 4.72 -7.80
N MET A 10 -17.29 4.47 -7.95
CA MET A 10 -16.66 3.24 -7.44
C MET A 10 -16.71 3.13 -5.91
N GLN A 11 -16.65 4.25 -5.20
CA GLN A 11 -16.81 4.28 -3.74
C GLN A 11 -18.28 4.16 -3.35
N ASP A 12 -19.19 4.74 -4.13
CA ASP A 12 -20.64 4.68 -3.86
C ASP A 12 -21.21 3.26 -4.02
N LEU A 13 -20.59 2.44 -4.88
CA LEU A 13 -20.89 1.01 -5.04
C LEU A 13 -20.34 0.14 -3.90
N ALA A 14 -19.38 0.65 -3.14
CA ALA A 14 -18.74 -0.07 -2.05
C ALA A 14 -19.45 0.25 -0.72
N GLN A 15 -19.64 -0.78 0.12
CA GLN A 15 -20.25 -0.59 1.44
C GLN A 15 -19.32 0.11 2.43
N GLU A 16 -18.02 0.14 2.13
CA GLU A 16 -16.97 0.64 3.02
C GLU A 16 -15.91 1.44 2.25
N PRO A 17 -15.15 2.34 2.93
CA PRO A 17 -14.04 3.07 2.32
C PRO A 17 -12.99 2.12 1.73
N LEU A 18 -12.72 2.27 0.44
CA LEU A 18 -11.72 1.48 -0.27
C LEU A 18 -10.43 2.29 -0.47
N ILE A 19 -9.31 1.59 -0.40
CA ILE A 19 -7.99 2.14 -0.71
C ILE A 19 -7.33 1.40 -1.87
N HIS A 20 -6.52 2.14 -2.63
CA HIS A 20 -5.79 1.61 -3.78
C HIS A 20 -4.49 0.98 -3.31
N VAL A 21 -4.32 -0.31 -3.59
CA VAL A 21 -3.13 -1.07 -3.22
C VAL A 21 -2.51 -1.68 -4.46
N TYR A 22 -1.28 -1.27 -4.76
CA TYR A 22 -0.44 -1.95 -5.75
C TYR A 22 0.38 -3.05 -5.07
N VAL A 23 0.20 -4.29 -5.53
CA VAL A 23 0.91 -5.49 -5.10
C VAL A 23 1.84 -5.93 -6.24
N PRO A 24 3.13 -5.53 -6.21
CA PRO A 24 4.09 -5.94 -7.23
C PRO A 24 4.45 -7.42 -7.10
N THR A 25 4.84 -8.02 -8.22
CA THR A 25 5.49 -9.33 -8.25
C THR A 25 6.99 -9.18 -7.99
N SER A 26 7.56 -10.06 -7.17
CA SER A 26 9.01 -10.19 -7.06
C SER A 26 9.58 -11.02 -8.22
N PRO A 27 10.81 -10.75 -8.71
CA PRO A 27 11.71 -9.64 -8.37
C PRO A 27 11.48 -8.37 -9.22
N ASN A 28 10.58 -8.43 -10.20
CA ASN A 28 10.34 -7.34 -11.14
C ASN A 28 9.10 -6.53 -10.73
N PRO A 29 9.26 -5.35 -10.11
CA PRO A 29 8.15 -4.56 -9.58
C PRO A 29 7.32 -3.86 -10.66
N THR A 30 7.65 -4.04 -11.94
CA THR A 30 6.90 -3.50 -13.08
C THR A 30 5.56 -4.20 -13.31
N SER A 31 5.43 -5.47 -12.94
CA SER A 31 4.17 -6.22 -12.97
C SER A 31 3.61 -6.42 -11.57
N GLY A 32 2.29 -6.58 -11.48
CA GLY A 32 1.60 -6.76 -10.23
C GLY A 32 0.09 -6.70 -10.38
N TYR A 33 -0.57 -6.67 -9.23
CA TYR A 33 -2.00 -6.48 -9.12
C TYR A 33 -2.29 -5.08 -8.59
N PHE A 34 -3.32 -4.45 -9.13
CA PHE A 34 -3.91 -3.26 -8.56
C PHE A 34 -5.23 -3.65 -7.90
N LEU A 35 -5.31 -3.48 -6.59
CA LEU A 35 -6.42 -3.91 -5.77
C LEU A 35 -7.12 -2.70 -5.15
N LEU A 36 -8.44 -2.79 -5.03
CA LEU A 36 -9.24 -1.92 -4.17
C LEU A 36 -9.63 -2.77 -2.96
N VAL A 37 -9.17 -2.37 -1.78
CA VAL A 37 -9.39 -3.14 -0.54
C VAL A 37 -9.98 -2.25 0.55
N PRO A 38 -10.82 -2.77 1.45
CA PRO A 38 -11.32 -2.01 2.59
C PRO A 38 -10.17 -1.48 3.45
N GLU A 39 -10.28 -0.23 3.89
CA GLU A 39 -9.25 0.43 4.72
C GLU A 39 -8.93 -0.37 6.00
N HIS A 40 -9.93 -1.06 6.55
CA HIS A 40 -9.77 -1.84 7.79
C HIS A 40 -8.99 -3.15 7.61
N GLU A 41 -8.79 -3.62 6.38
CA GLU A 41 -8.01 -4.84 6.07
C GLU A 41 -6.52 -4.55 5.89
N VAL A 42 -6.11 -3.29 5.91
CA VAL A 42 -4.73 -2.87 5.65
C VAL A 42 -4.03 -2.44 6.94
N THR A 43 -2.86 -3.02 7.19
CA THR A 43 -1.98 -2.65 8.31
C THR A 43 -0.79 -1.87 7.79
N SER A 44 -0.52 -0.69 8.37
CA SER A 44 0.68 0.08 8.04
C SER A 44 1.93 -0.63 8.57
N VAL A 45 2.98 -0.62 7.77
CA VAL A 45 4.31 -1.08 8.17
C VAL A 45 5.22 0.15 8.18
N ASP A 46 6.00 0.29 9.25
CA ASP A 46 7.03 1.33 9.36
C ASP A 46 8.24 0.93 8.51
N MET A 47 8.11 1.15 7.20
CA MET A 47 9.11 0.82 6.19
C MET A 47 9.11 1.91 5.12
N SER A 48 10.29 2.39 4.75
CA SER A 48 10.40 3.32 3.63
C SER A 48 10.07 2.64 2.30
N VAL A 49 9.63 3.42 1.31
CA VAL A 49 9.38 2.91 -0.05
C VAL A 49 10.65 2.27 -0.65
N GLU A 50 11.83 2.84 -0.36
CA GLU A 50 13.11 2.31 -0.82
C GLU A 50 13.43 0.93 -0.22
N GLU A 51 13.22 0.76 1.09
CA GLU A 51 13.40 -0.54 1.77
C GLU A 51 12.41 -1.58 1.25
N ALA A 52 11.15 -1.20 1.05
CA ALA A 52 10.15 -2.08 0.47
C ALA A 52 10.53 -2.53 -0.95
N MET A 53 11.05 -1.61 -1.77
CA MET A 53 11.53 -1.96 -3.11
C MET A 53 12.77 -2.87 -3.08
N LYS A 54 13.72 -2.63 -2.17
CA LYS A 54 14.87 -3.54 -1.96
C LYS A 54 14.41 -4.93 -1.57
N LEU A 55 13.43 -5.05 -0.67
CA LEU A 55 12.84 -6.32 -0.27
C LEU A 55 12.23 -7.04 -1.48
N ILE A 56 11.42 -6.36 -2.29
CA ILE A 56 10.74 -6.96 -3.45
C ILE A 56 11.75 -7.40 -4.52
N VAL A 57 12.69 -6.54 -4.90
CA VAL A 57 13.67 -6.82 -5.96
C VAL A 57 14.64 -7.92 -5.54
N SER A 58 14.98 -8.00 -4.25
CA SER A 58 15.85 -9.05 -3.72
C SER A 58 15.15 -10.39 -3.49
N GLY A 59 13.83 -10.50 -3.72
CA GLY A 59 13.08 -11.73 -3.41
C GLY A 59 12.92 -11.99 -1.92
N GLY A 60 12.96 -10.95 -1.09
CA GLY A 60 12.87 -11.04 0.37
C GLY A 60 14.20 -11.19 1.10
N LEU A 61 15.33 -11.20 0.39
CA LEU A 61 16.67 -11.36 0.99
C LEU A 61 17.16 -10.09 1.71
N CYS A 62 16.75 -8.91 1.26
CA CYS A 62 17.05 -7.63 1.92
C CYS A 62 15.86 -7.16 2.75
N SER A 63 15.69 -7.71 3.96
CA SER A 63 14.73 -7.20 4.93
C SER A 63 15.26 -5.94 5.64
N PRO A 64 14.41 -4.94 5.93
CA PRO A 64 14.82 -3.77 6.72
C PRO A 64 15.27 -4.20 8.12
N SER A 65 16.26 -3.49 8.67
CA SER A 65 16.96 -3.83 9.92
C SER A 65 16.13 -3.63 11.20
N THR A 66 14.92 -3.09 11.08
CA THR A 66 13.96 -3.00 12.18
C THR A 66 13.22 -4.32 12.31
N SER A 67 13.43 -5.04 13.42
CA SER A 67 12.76 -6.29 13.75
C SER A 67 11.24 -6.22 13.46
N LEU A 68 10.81 -6.87 12.37
CA LEU A 68 9.40 -6.99 11.98
C LEU A 68 8.56 -7.67 13.08
N ALA A 69 9.20 -8.40 14.00
CA ALA A 69 8.56 -9.00 15.17
C ALA A 69 8.05 -7.97 16.18
N SER A 70 8.66 -6.77 16.25
CA SER A 70 8.24 -5.71 17.17
C SER A 70 7.10 -4.85 16.61
N ALA A 71 6.93 -4.78 15.28
CA ALA A 71 5.91 -3.96 14.63
C ALA A 71 4.48 -4.56 14.72
N VAL A 72 4.35 -5.88 14.92
CA VAL A 72 3.04 -6.56 15.03
C VAL A 72 2.32 -6.25 16.34
N THR A 73 3.03 -5.76 17.37
CA THR A 73 2.44 -5.52 18.71
C THR A 73 1.76 -4.15 18.84
N THR A 74 1.97 -3.23 17.89
CA THR A 74 1.39 -1.88 17.92
C THR A 74 0.86 -1.50 16.55
N ALA A 75 -0.02 -2.34 15.98
CA ALA A 75 -0.71 -2.01 14.73
C ALA A 75 -1.58 -0.76 14.93
N THR A 76 -1.01 0.40 14.62
CA THR A 76 -1.75 1.66 14.60
C THR A 76 -2.72 1.57 13.43
N LYS A 77 -4.02 1.44 13.75
CA LYS A 77 -5.10 1.47 12.77
C LYS A 77 -4.88 2.67 11.84
N TRP A 78 -4.90 2.42 10.53
CA TRP A 78 -4.61 3.43 9.52
C TRP A 78 -5.45 4.70 9.74
N GLY A 79 -4.81 5.87 9.72
CA GLY A 79 -5.46 7.18 9.79
C GLY A 79 -5.65 7.78 8.39
N SER A 80 -6.62 8.70 8.23
CA SER A 80 -7.01 9.24 6.92
C SER A 80 -5.83 9.68 6.04
N VAL A 81 -5.73 9.09 4.85
CA VAL A 81 -4.69 9.36 3.84
C VAL A 81 -4.73 10.84 3.41
N LYS A 82 -3.61 11.56 3.58
CA LYS A 82 -3.40 12.85 2.91
C LYS A 82 -2.92 12.61 1.48
N GLN A 83 -3.73 13.03 0.51
CA GLN A 83 -3.50 12.81 -0.92
C GLN A 83 -2.47 13.78 -1.51
N PRO A 84 -1.69 13.35 -2.52
CA PRO A 84 -1.05 14.29 -3.44
C PRO A 84 -2.12 14.99 -4.29
N GLU A 85 -1.97 16.30 -4.50
CA GLU A 85 -2.90 17.13 -5.25
C GLU A 85 -3.14 16.61 -6.67
N THR A 86 -4.42 16.42 -7.01
CA THR A 86 -4.91 15.79 -8.23
C THR A 86 -4.52 16.60 -9.48
N GLY A 87 -3.73 15.99 -10.37
CA GLY A 87 -3.33 16.65 -11.61
C GLY A 87 -2.82 15.74 -12.74
N VAL A 88 -3.10 14.44 -12.72
CA VAL A 88 -2.70 13.56 -13.84
C VAL A 88 -3.89 13.37 -14.80
N PRO A 89 -3.93 14.06 -15.95
CA PRO A 89 -4.93 13.81 -16.98
C PRO A 89 -4.69 12.42 -17.57
N ILE A 90 -5.72 11.58 -17.56
CA ILE A 90 -5.73 10.31 -18.29
C ILE A 90 -6.11 10.66 -19.73
N GLY A 91 -5.11 10.63 -20.61
CA GLY A 91 -5.25 10.68 -22.07
C GLY A 91 -4.90 9.33 -22.67
#